data_AF-A0ABD0RG12-F1
#
_entry.id   AF-A0ABD0RG12-F1
#
_cell.length_a   1.000
_cell.length_b   1.000
_cell.length_c   1.000
_cell.angle_alpha   90.00
_cell.angle_beta   90.00
_cell.angle_gamma   90.00
#
_symmetry.space_group_name_H-M   'P 1'
#
loop_
_entity.id
_entity.type
_entity.pdbx_description
1 polymer ?
#
loop_
_entity_poly.entity_id
_entity_poly.type
_entity_poly.pdbx_seq_one_letter_code
_entity_poly.pdbx_strand_id
1 'polypeptide(L)' 'SLTVRPDATLTINCKVSYSVTSEHTAWIRQPAGKALEWIGVIYHDGSLAYKDSLKS' A
#
# COMPACT_ATOMS: atom_id res chain seq x y z
N SER A 1 -13.55 -2.41 -14.11
CA SER A 1 -12.93 -1.41 -13.22
C SER A 1 -13.87 -1.18 -12.03
N LEU A 2 -13.31 -0.88 -10.86
CA LEU A 2 -14.10 -0.47 -9.70
C LEU A 2 -14.07 1.06 -9.62
N THR A 3 -15.24 1.69 -9.48
CA THR A 3 -15.38 3.14 -9.30
C THR A 3 -15.86 3.41 -7.88
N VAL A 4 -15.10 4.21 -7.13
CA VAL A 4 -15.36 4.50 -5.71
C VAL A 4 -15.73 5.99 -5.57
N ARG A 5 -16.64 6.30 -4.64
CA ARG A 5 -16.99 7.69 -4.31
C ARG A 5 -15.85 8.37 -3.54
N PRO A 6 -15.59 9.68 -3.71
CA PRO A 6 -14.47 10.37 -3.07
C PRO A 6 -14.38 10.18 -1.55
N ASP A 7 -15.52 10.17 -0.85
CA ASP A 7 -15.59 10.03 0.61
C ASP A 7 -15.78 8.58 1.08
N ALA A 8 -15.81 7.61 0.16
CA ALA A 8 -15.94 6.21 0.50
C ALA A 8 -14.57 5.58 0.78
N THR A 9 -14.50 4.77 1.83
CA THR A 9 -13.30 3.97 2.12
C THR A 9 -13.21 2.76 1.19
N LEU A 10 -12.03 2.51 0.64
CA LEU A 10 -11.71 1.32 -0.15
C LEU A 10 -10.70 0.46 0.61
N THR A 11 -11.01 -0.82 0.78
CA THR A 11 -10.07 -1.82 1.31
C THR A 11 -9.49 -2.65 0.16
N ILE A 12 -8.16 -2.75 0.10
CA ILE A 12 -7.46 -3.61 -0.86
C ILE A 12 -6.79 -4.75 -0.09
N ASN A 13 -7.07 -5.99 -0.46
CA ASN A 13 -6.50 -7.19 0.16
C ASN A 13 -5.42 -7.78 -0.76
N CYS A 14 -4.25 -8.10 -0.19
CA CYS A 14 -3.21 -8.88 -0.85
C CYS A 14 -2.92 -10.12 -0.01
N LYS A 15 -2.95 -11.29 -0.63
CA LYS A 15 -2.59 -12.56 0.01
C LYS A 15 -1.30 -13.06 -0.63
N VAL A 16 -0.30 -13.34 0.22
CA VAL A 16 1.01 -13.83 -0.18
C VAL A 16 1.25 -15.24 0.35
N SER A 17 2.14 -15.99 -0.29
CA SER A 17 2.53 -17.35 0.12
C SER A 17 3.78 -17.39 1.02
N TYR A 18 4.47 -16.26 1.18
CA TYR A 18 5.64 -16.11 2.05
C TYR A 18 5.26 -15.42 3.38
N SER A 19 6.16 -15.46 4.36
CA SER A 19 6.00 -14.68 5.59
C SER A 19 6.21 -13.21 5.26
N VAL A 20 5.19 -12.36 5.42
CA VAL A 20 5.27 -10.94 5.00
C VAL A 20 6.40 -10.14 5.69
N THR A 21 6.93 -10.67 6.80
CA THR A 21 8.05 -10.12 7.57
C THR A 21 9.38 -10.82 7.31
N SER A 22 9.48 -11.78 6.37
CA SER A 22 10.79 -12.33 6.00
C SER A 22 11.65 -11.33 5.24
N GLU A 23 11.02 -10.33 4.61
CA GLU A 23 11.63 -9.28 3.81
C GLU A 23 10.84 -7.97 3.96
N HIS A 24 11.28 -6.91 3.29
CA HIS A 24 10.50 -5.67 3.17
C HIS A 24 9.40 -5.82 2.10
N THR A 25 8.14 -5.67 2.50
CA THR A 25 7.00 -5.71 1.57
C THR A 25 6.39 -4.33 1.41
N ALA A 26 6.49 -3.74 0.22
CA ALA A 26 6.01 -2.39 -0.06
C ALA A 26 4.71 -2.39 -0.88
N TRP A 27 3.89 -1.37 -0.64
CA TRP A 27 2.74 -1.01 -1.45
C TRP A 27 3.07 0.23 -2.28
N ILE A 28 2.71 0.18 -3.56
CA ILE A 28 2.90 1.28 -4.51
C ILE A 28 1.59 1.56 -5.24
N ARG A 29 1.42 2.79 -5.72
CA ARG A 29 0.36 3.17 -6.66
C ARG A 29 0.96 3.84 -7.89
N GLN A 30 0.26 3.72 -9.02
CA GLN A 30 0.60 4.44 -10.24
C GLN A 30 -0.64 5.12 -10.80
N PRO A 31 -0.79 6.44 -10.62
CA PRO A 31 -1.82 7.19 -11.33
C PRO A 31 -1.56 7.16 -12.85
N ALA A 32 -2.63 7.16 -13.65
CA ALA A 32 -2.51 7.18 -15.11
C ALA A 32 -1.65 8.39 -15.57
N GLY A 33 -0.64 8.11 -16.40
CA GLY A 33 0.30 9.12 -16.90
C GLY A 33 1.32 9.62 -15.87
N LYS A 34 1.45 8.99 -14.69
CA LYS A 34 2.44 9.36 -13.66
C LYS A 34 3.42 8.23 -13.35
N ALA A 35 4.52 8.61 -12.69
CA ALA A 35 5.50 7.68 -12.15
C ALA A 35 4.92 6.87 -10.97
N LEU A 36 5.60 5.77 -10.64
CA LEU A 36 5.28 4.97 -9.46
C LEU A 36 5.50 5.79 -8.18
N GLU A 37 4.60 5.60 -7.23
CA GLU A 37 4.61 6.28 -5.95
C GLU A 37 4.50 5.24 -4.84
N TRP A 38 5.45 5.26 -3.91
CA TRP A 38 5.39 4.46 -2.69
C TRP A 38 4.31 4.99 -1.72
N ILE A 39 3.54 4.09 -1.12
CA ILE A 39 2.44 4.44 -0.19
C ILE A 39 2.58 3.82 1.20
N GLY A 40 3.28 2.70 1.33
CA GLY A 40 3.54 2.08 2.63
C GLY A 40 4.47 0.86 2.52
N VAL A 41 5.03 0.44 3.64
CA VAL A 41 5.90 -0.74 3.75
C VAL A 41 5.70 -1.43 5.09
N ILE A 42 5.80 -2.75 5.09
CA ILE A 42 6.07 -3.55 6.28
C ILE A 42 7.52 -4.04 6.20
N TYR A 43 8.31 -3.74 7.23
CA TYR A 43 9.71 -4.14 7.30
C TYR A 43 9.85 -5.59 7.81
N HIS A 44 11.06 -6.16 7.67
CA HIS A 44 11.34 -7.53 8.11
C HIS A 44 11.13 -7.75 9.62
N ASP A 45 11.14 -6.68 10.42
CA ASP A 45 10.87 -6.73 11.86
C ASP A 45 9.37 -6.56 12.20
N GLY A 46 8.52 -6.43 11.17
CA GLY A 46 7.08 -6.21 11.30
C GLY A 46 6.68 -4.76 11.52
N SER A 47 7.64 -3.82 11.61
CA SER A 47 7.32 -2.40 11.73
C SER A 47 6.65 -1.88 10.45
N LEU A 48 5.76 -0.89 10.61
CA LEU A 48 4.97 -0.31 9.53
C LEU A 48 5.39 1.14 9.31
N ALA A 49 5.60 1.52 8.06
CA ALA A 49 5.70 2.92 7.66
C ALA A 49 4.73 3.23 6.52
N TYR A 50 4.13 4.42 6.61
CA TYR A 50 3.17 4.93 5.63
C TYR A 50 3.64 6.28 5.12
N LYS A 51 3.31 6.57 3.86
CA LYS A 51 3.50 7.92 3.32
C LYS A 51 2.67 8.93 4.12
N ASP A 52 3.27 10.06 4.48
CA ASP A 52 2.63 11.06 5.35
C ASP A 52 1.28 11.55 4.82
N SER A 53 1.13 11.68 3.49
CA SER A 53 -0.13 12.07 2.85
C SER A 53 -1.28 11.08 3.02
N LEU A 54 -1.02 9.90 3.59
CA LEU A 54 -2.01 8.86 3.87
C LEU A 54 -2.25 8.67 5.38
N LYS A 55 -1.51 9.39 6.23
CA LYS A 55 -1.77 9.44 7.66
C LYS A 55 -2.96 10.38 7.90
N SER A 56 -3.80 10.04 8.87
CA SER A 56 -4.96 10.85 9.29
C SER A 56 -4.54 12.04 10.13
#